data_AF-A0A3C1F4C1-F1
#
_entry.id   AF-A0A3C1F4C1-F1
#
_cell.length_a   1.000
_cell.length_b   1.000
_cell.length_c   1.000
_cell.angle_alpha   90.00
_cell.angle_beta   90.00
_cell.angle_gamma   90.00
#
_symmetry.space_group_name_H-M   'P 1'
#
loop_
_entity.id
_entity.type
_entity.pdbx_description
1 polymer ?
#
loop_
_entity_poly.entity_id
_entity_poly.type
_entity_poly.pdbx_seq_one_letter_code
_entity_poly.pdbx_strand_id
1 'polypeptide(L)'
;MGLLQASLTGLGGASQAAASPLVSSGSRSPAWIVAAALFAIGIGCQEELLYRRFLADGLDSCLADATNDGDPAGGATRSRLKAELASSLLFGFGHLYQGWSGGLAAFVAGWLLCRLYRRGRDWPSLALGHAAWG
;
A
#
# COMPACT_ATOMS: atom_id res chain seq x y z
N MET A 1 -68.84 15.54 -18.71
CA MET A 1 -67.80 14.94 -17.86
C MET A 1 -66.82 14.16 -18.74
N GLY A 2 -65.78 14.78 -19.29
CA GLY A 2 -64.93 14.08 -20.27
C GLY A 2 -63.65 14.78 -20.73
N LEU A 3 -63.05 15.67 -19.92
CA LEU A 3 -61.83 16.40 -20.32
C LEU A 3 -60.81 16.56 -19.18
N LEU A 4 -60.68 15.55 -18.30
CA LEU A 4 -59.70 15.56 -17.20
C LEU A 4 -59.06 14.18 -16.98
N GLN A 5 -58.80 13.44 -18.07
CA GLN A 5 -58.16 12.13 -18.01
C GLN A 5 -57.13 11.92 -19.14
N ALA A 6 -56.56 13.00 -19.66
CA ALA A 6 -55.55 12.96 -20.74
C ALA A 6 -54.18 13.51 -20.31
N SER A 7 -53.96 13.74 -19.00
CA SER A 7 -52.74 14.41 -18.51
C SER A 7 -51.83 13.52 -17.66
N LEU A 8 -52.16 12.24 -17.45
CA LEU A 8 -51.41 11.34 -16.57
C LEU A 8 -50.72 10.16 -17.28
N THR A 9 -50.94 9.97 -18.58
CA THR A 9 -50.26 8.93 -19.37
C THR A 9 -48.96 9.40 -20.04
N GLY A 10 -48.61 10.69 -19.95
CA GLY A 10 -47.39 11.25 -20.53
C GLY A 10 -46.16 11.29 -19.61
N LEU A 11 -46.34 11.08 -18.30
CA LEU A 11 -45.25 11.19 -17.30
C LEU A 11 -44.68 9.85 -16.83
N GLY A 12 -45.32 8.73 -17.16
CA GLY A 12 -44.84 7.38 -16.82
C GLY A 12 -43.85 6.76 -17.81
N GLY A 13 -43.70 7.35 -19.00
CA GLY A 13 -42.84 6.81 -20.08
C GLY A 13 -41.44 7.42 -20.16
N ALA A 14 -41.20 8.57 -19.52
CA ALA A 14 -39.93 9.30 -19.63
C ALA A 14 -38.90 8.95 -18.54
N SER A 15 -39.27 8.21 -17.50
CA SER A 15 -38.35 7.83 -16.40
C SER A 15 -37.63 6.49 -16.61
N GLN A 16 -37.96 5.72 -17.66
CA GLN A 16 -37.27 4.45 -17.97
C GLN A 16 -36.16 4.56 -19.02
N ALA A 17 -35.84 5.76 -19.53
CA ALA A 17 -34.81 5.95 -20.55
C ALA A 17 -33.46 6.50 -20.04
N ALA A 18 -33.27 6.63 -18.72
CA ALA A 18 -32.01 7.17 -18.14
C ALA A 18 -31.36 6.27 -17.09
N ALA A 19 -31.78 5.00 -16.97
CA ALA A 19 -30.95 3.98 -16.34
C ALA A 19 -29.99 3.40 -17.38
N SER A 20 -29.12 4.25 -17.93
CA SER A 20 -27.91 3.77 -18.60
C SER A 20 -27.22 2.81 -17.62
N PRO A 21 -26.87 1.58 -18.02
CA PRO A 21 -26.06 0.70 -17.19
C PRO A 21 -24.63 1.23 -17.23
N LEU A 22 -24.37 2.34 -16.53
CA LEU A 22 -23.03 2.89 -16.32
C LEU A 22 -22.14 1.94 -15.50
N VAL A 23 -22.70 0.80 -15.06
CA VAL A 23 -22.00 -0.25 -14.33
C VAL A 23 -21.51 -1.39 -15.26
N SER A 24 -21.84 -1.39 -16.55
CA SER A 24 -21.54 -2.56 -17.42
C SER A 24 -20.40 -2.41 -18.44
N SER A 25 -19.83 -1.21 -18.62
CA SER A 25 -18.72 -0.99 -19.57
C SER A 25 -17.36 -0.79 -18.89
N GLY A 26 -17.35 -0.18 -17.70
CA GLY A 26 -16.12 0.07 -16.95
C GLY A 26 -15.37 -1.21 -16.54
N SER A 27 -16.10 -2.25 -16.11
CA SER A 27 -15.54 -3.52 -15.63
C SER A 27 -14.98 -4.43 -16.73
N ARG A 28 -15.28 -4.17 -18.01
CA ARG A 28 -14.82 -4.97 -19.17
C ARG A 28 -13.61 -4.38 -19.89
N SER A 29 -13.21 -3.15 -19.58
CA SER A 29 -12.06 -2.53 -20.22
C SER A 29 -10.75 -2.98 -19.53
N PRO A 30 -9.71 -3.43 -20.25
CA PRO A 30 -8.43 -3.75 -19.62
C PRO A 30 -7.76 -2.51 -18.99
N ALA A 31 -8.22 -1.31 -19.33
CA ALA A 31 -7.69 -0.04 -18.85
C ALA A 31 -7.78 0.11 -17.31
N TRP A 32 -8.85 -0.34 -16.66
CA TRP A 32 -8.95 -0.24 -15.20
C TRP A 32 -7.99 -1.20 -14.50
N ILE A 33 -7.73 -2.38 -15.09
CA ILE A 33 -6.75 -3.35 -14.58
C ILE A 33 -5.35 -2.74 -14.61
N VAL A 34 -5.00 -2.11 -15.73
CA VAL A 34 -3.73 -1.39 -15.87
C VAL A 34 -3.64 -0.25 -14.87
N ALA A 35 -4.70 0.55 -14.71
CA ALA A 35 -4.73 1.64 -13.74
C ALA A 35 -4.57 1.14 -12.29
N ALA A 36 -5.26 0.07 -11.92
CA ALA A 36 -5.15 -0.55 -10.60
C ALA A 36 -3.73 -1.10 -10.36
N ALA A 37 -3.13 -1.74 -11.36
CA ALA A 37 -1.75 -2.23 -11.28
C ALA A 37 -0.75 -1.08 -11.09
N LEU A 38 -0.87 0.00 -11.88
CA LEU A 38 -0.01 1.18 -11.72
C LEU A 38 -0.19 1.85 -10.36
N PHE A 39 -1.42 1.91 -9.85
CA PHE A 39 -1.70 2.43 -8.52
C PHE A 39 -1.07 1.58 -7.42
N ALA A 40 -1.20 0.25 -7.48
CA ALA A 40 -0.55 -0.68 -6.55
C ALA A 40 0.98 -0.58 -6.61
N ILE A 41 1.56 -0.45 -7.80
CA ILE A 41 3.01 -0.19 -7.99
C ILE A 41 3.40 1.14 -7.35
N GLY A 42 2.58 2.19 -7.50
CA GLY A 42 2.80 3.48 -6.87
C GLY A 42 2.86 3.39 -5.34
N ILE A 43 1.89 2.68 -4.73
CA ILE A 43 1.87 2.42 -3.29
C ILE A 43 3.11 1.64 -2.86
N GLY A 44 3.41 0.51 -3.52
CA GLY A 44 4.59 -0.30 -3.20
C GLY A 44 5.90 0.49 -3.30
N CYS A 45 6.05 1.33 -4.33
CA CYS A 45 7.19 2.25 -4.45
C CYS A 45 7.29 3.23 -3.28
N GLN A 46 6.17 3.88 -2.92
CA GLN A 46 6.14 4.86 -1.84
C GLN A 46 6.48 4.21 -0.49
N GLU A 47 5.94 3.02 -0.23
CA GLU A 47 6.18 2.28 1.00
C GLU A 47 7.63 1.76 1.10
N GLU A 48 8.20 1.21 0.02
CA GLU A 48 9.60 0.78 0.06
C GLU A 48 10.57 1.96 0.21
N LEU A 49 10.29 3.11 -0.45
CA LEU A 49 11.08 4.33 -0.26
C LEU A 49 11.03 4.83 1.18
N LEU A 50 9.83 4.91 1.78
CA LEU A 50 9.67 5.41 3.14
C LEU A 50 10.28 4.46 4.17
N TYR A 51 9.85 3.21 4.18
CA TYR A 51 10.18 2.29 5.27
C TYR A 51 11.59 1.71 5.14
N ARG A 52 12.04 1.38 3.93
CA ARG A 52 13.32 0.69 3.75
C ARG A 52 14.43 1.70 3.53
N ARG A 53 14.28 2.56 2.53
CA ARG A 53 15.34 3.51 2.17
C ARG A 53 15.47 4.67 3.15
N PHE A 54 14.36 5.25 3.63
CA PHE A 54 14.46 6.41 4.53
C PHE A 54 14.54 5.98 6.01
N LEU A 55 13.55 5.23 6.49
CA LEU A 55 13.47 4.87 7.91
C LEU A 55 14.53 3.85 8.32
N ALA A 56 14.66 2.71 7.62
CA ALA A 56 15.60 1.69 8.06
C ALA A 56 17.06 2.14 7.96
N ASP A 57 17.44 2.86 6.90
CA ASP A 57 18.81 3.40 6.76
C ASP A 57 19.06 4.58 7.72
N GLY A 58 18.08 5.47 7.87
CA GLY A 58 18.18 6.62 8.77
C GLY A 58 18.32 6.17 10.22
N LEU A 59 17.46 5.26 10.67
CA LEU A 59 17.52 4.69 12.02
C LEU A 59 18.82 3.93 12.26
N ASP A 60 19.31 3.17 11.28
CA ASP A 60 20.59 2.46 11.40
C ASP A 60 21.74 3.45 11.56
N SER A 61 21.74 4.54 10.79
CA SER A 61 22.74 5.59 10.89
C SER A 61 22.72 6.28 12.26
N CYS A 62 21.53 6.67 12.76
CA CYS A 62 21.38 7.29 14.07
C CYS A 62 21.78 6.35 15.22
N LEU A 63 21.42 5.07 15.11
CA LEU A 63 21.76 4.07 16.14
C LEU A 63 23.24 3.69 16.08
N ALA A 64 23.85 3.66 14.89
CA ALA A 64 25.27 3.41 14.72
C ALA A 64 26.10 4.54 15.35
N ASP A 65 25.71 5.80 15.13
CA ASP A 65 26.34 6.97 15.73
C ASP A 65 26.32 6.89 17.27
N ALA A 66 25.16 6.59 17.86
CA ALA A 66 25.00 6.41 19.30
C ALA A 66 25.77 5.21 19.89
N THR A 67 26.16 4.21 19.07
CA THR A 67 26.98 3.06 19.51
C THR A 67 28.48 3.27 19.36
N ASN A 68 28.89 4.31 18.63
CA ASN A 68 30.30 4.59 18.36
C ASN A 68 31.06 5.10 19.61
N ASP A 69 30.35 5.29 20.72
CA ASP A 69 30.88 5.67 22.03
C ASP A 69 31.47 4.50 22.85
N GLY A 70 31.54 3.25 22.35
CA GLY A 70 32.19 2.18 23.12
C GLY A 70 32.28 0.74 22.60
N ASP A 71 31.62 0.34 21.50
CA ASP A 71 31.78 -1.02 20.93
C ASP A 71 31.48 -1.04 19.41
N PRO A 72 32.53 -0.97 18.55
CA PRO A 72 32.35 -0.79 17.12
C PRO A 72 31.84 -2.05 16.39
N ALA A 73 32.04 -3.26 16.92
CA ALA A 73 31.70 -4.50 16.22
C ALA A 73 30.36 -5.11 16.69
N GLY A 74 30.15 -5.17 18.01
CA GLY A 74 28.89 -5.62 18.60
C GLY A 74 27.76 -4.60 18.44
N GLY A 75 28.11 -3.30 18.46
CA GLY A 75 27.19 -2.18 18.30
C GLY A 75 26.51 -2.17 16.93
N ALA A 76 27.29 -2.28 15.84
CA ALA A 76 26.78 -2.18 14.47
C ALA A 76 25.70 -3.24 14.14
N THR A 77 25.92 -4.50 14.54
CA THR A 77 24.94 -5.58 14.28
C THR A 77 23.65 -5.37 15.06
N ARG A 78 23.75 -4.89 16.31
CA ARG A 78 22.59 -4.63 17.17
C ARG A 78 21.81 -3.40 16.70
N SER A 79 22.50 -2.34 16.29
CA SER A 79 21.89 -1.12 15.73
C SER A 79 21.10 -1.42 14.46
N ARG A 80 21.68 -2.26 13.59
CA ARG A 80 21.01 -2.74 12.39
C ARG A 80 19.74 -3.52 12.68
N LEU A 81 19.79 -4.48 13.61
CA LEU A 81 18.60 -5.25 14.00
C LEU A 81 17.50 -4.36 14.57
N LYS A 82 17.86 -3.39 15.42
CA LYS A 82 16.91 -2.41 15.97
C LYS A 82 16.25 -1.58 14.88
N ALA A 83 17.02 -1.09 13.90
CA ALA A 83 16.51 -0.33 12.77
C ALA A 83 15.58 -1.17 11.87
N GLU A 84 15.94 -2.42 11.59
CA GLU A 84 15.10 -3.38 10.86
C GLU A 84 13.75 -3.57 11.57
N LEU A 85 13.77 -3.85 12.87
CA LEU A 85 12.56 -4.10 13.66
C LEU A 85 11.70 -2.84 13.81
N ALA A 86 12.30 -1.69 14.09
CA ALA A 86 11.57 -0.44 14.27
C ALA A 86 10.83 0.00 12.99
N SER A 87 11.49 -0.07 11.84
CA SER A 87 10.84 0.22 10.54
C SER A 87 9.70 -0.76 10.25
N SER A 88 9.93 -2.06 10.50
CA SER A 88 8.93 -3.10 10.26
C SER A 88 7.72 -2.98 11.20
N LEU A 89 7.95 -2.56 12.45
CA LEU A 89 6.88 -2.29 13.41
C LEU A 89 6.00 -1.13 12.95
N LEU A 90 6.60 -0.05 12.45
CA LEU A 90 5.82 1.09 11.93
C LEU A 90 5.02 0.70 10.69
N PHE A 91 5.60 -0.11 9.80
CA PHE A 91 4.89 -0.66 8.64
C PHE A 91 3.70 -1.53 9.07
N GLY A 92 3.89 -2.43 10.04
CA GLY A 92 2.83 -3.25 10.60
C GLY A 92 1.73 -2.42 11.29
N PHE A 93 2.11 -1.37 12.02
CA PHE A 93 1.17 -0.42 12.63
C PHE A 93 0.29 0.26 11.57
N GLY A 94 0.88 0.68 10.45
CA GLY A 94 0.16 1.24 9.31
C GLY A 94 -0.91 0.31 8.72
N HIS A 95 -0.82 -0.99 8.99
CA HIS A 95 -1.75 -2.03 8.52
C HIS A 95 -2.74 -2.52 9.59
N LEU A 96 -2.73 -1.96 10.81
CA LEU A 96 -3.67 -2.36 11.86
C LEU A 96 -5.14 -2.08 11.52
N TYR A 97 -5.42 -1.21 10.54
CA TYR A 97 -6.78 -1.02 10.02
C TYR A 97 -7.37 -2.31 9.40
N GLN A 98 -6.52 -3.27 9.03
CA GLN A 98 -6.91 -4.60 8.55
C GLN A 98 -7.13 -5.61 9.70
N GLY A 99 -7.00 -5.16 10.95
CA GLY A 99 -7.04 -5.99 12.16
C GLY A 99 -5.66 -6.46 12.62
N TRP A 100 -5.62 -7.12 13.79
CA TRP A 100 -4.38 -7.60 14.40
C TRP A 100 -3.61 -8.58 13.51
N SER A 101 -4.31 -9.48 12.82
CA SER A 101 -3.70 -10.43 11.88
C SER A 101 -3.07 -9.73 10.69
N GLY A 102 -3.72 -8.68 10.15
CA GLY A 102 -3.17 -7.88 9.05
C GLY A 102 -1.95 -7.10 9.48
N GLY A 103 -2.00 -6.43 10.64
CA GLY A 103 -0.84 -5.72 11.19
C GLY A 103 0.34 -6.64 11.49
N LEU A 104 0.10 -7.84 12.03
CA LEU A 104 1.16 -8.82 12.28
C LEU A 104 1.75 -9.37 10.98
N ALA A 105 0.91 -9.71 9.99
CA ALA A 105 1.35 -10.16 8.68
C ALA A 105 2.21 -9.09 7.99
N ALA A 106 1.77 -7.83 8.03
CA ALA A 106 2.52 -6.70 7.51
C ALA A 106 3.84 -6.49 8.25
N PHE A 107 3.87 -6.61 9.58
CA PHE A 107 5.13 -6.57 10.34
C PHE A 107 6.14 -7.64 9.86
N VAL A 108 5.70 -8.89 9.74
CA VAL A 108 6.55 -10.00 9.30
C VAL A 108 7.03 -9.80 7.86
N ALA A 109 6.12 -9.41 6.95
CA ALA A 109 6.46 -9.09 5.56
C ALA A 109 7.44 -7.91 5.48
N GLY A 110 7.20 -6.86 6.28
CA GLY A 110 8.08 -5.70 6.41
C GLY A 110 9.49 -6.08 6.83
N TRP A 111 9.60 -6.98 7.81
CA TRP A 111 10.89 -7.45 8.29
C TRP A 111 11.64 -8.28 7.24
N LEU A 112 10.94 -9.18 6.54
CA LEU A 112 11.51 -9.95 5.42
C LEU A 112 11.99 -9.03 4.28
N LEU A 113 11.17 -8.05 3.88
CA LEU A 113 11.53 -7.08 2.85
C LEU A 113 12.74 -6.23 3.27
N CYS A 114 12.83 -5.84 4.54
CA CYS A 114 13.99 -5.11 5.07
C CYS A 114 15.27 -5.97 5.02
N ARG A 115 15.16 -7.26 5.33
CA ARG A 115 16.28 -8.23 5.19
C ARG A 115 16.73 -8.38 3.73
N LEU A 116 15.79 -8.47 2.79
CA LEU A 116 16.11 -8.55 1.36
C LEU A 116 16.74 -7.26 0.86
N TYR A 117 16.17 -6.10 1.23
CA TYR A 117 16.71 -4.79 0.89
C TYR A 117 18.16 -4.63 1.33
N ARG A 118 18.51 -5.09 2.53
CA ARG A 118 19.89 -4.96 3.01
C ARG A 118 20.87 -5.95 2.37
N ARG A 119 20.40 -6.96 1.63
CA ARG A 119 21.27 -7.86 0.85
C ARG A 119 21.61 -7.27 -0.52
N GLY A 120 20.61 -6.68 -1.21
CA GLY A 120 20.78 -6.20 -2.59
C GLY A 120 20.85 -4.68 -2.75
N ARG A 121 20.39 -3.91 -1.75
CA ARG A 121 20.20 -2.44 -1.78
C ARG A 121 19.30 -1.97 -2.94
N ASP A 122 18.51 -2.88 -3.51
CA ASP A 122 17.71 -2.72 -4.71
C ASP A 122 16.23 -2.48 -4.38
N TRP A 123 15.96 -1.33 -3.76
CA TRP A 123 14.59 -0.94 -3.41
C TRP A 123 13.58 -0.94 -4.59
N PRO A 124 13.94 -0.63 -5.86
CA PRO A 124 12.95 -0.65 -6.95
C PRO A 124 12.43 -2.05 -7.27
N SER A 125 13.31 -3.06 -7.26
CA SER A 125 12.92 -4.46 -7.49
C SER A 125 12.00 -4.97 -6.38
N LEU A 126 12.29 -4.57 -5.14
CA LEU A 126 11.46 -4.91 -3.99
C LEU A 126 10.11 -4.21 -4.03
N ALA A 127 10.04 -2.96 -4.49
CA ALA A 127 8.78 -2.25 -4.67
C ALA A 127 7.87 -2.94 -5.69
N LEU A 128 8.43 -3.42 -6.80
CA LEU A 128 7.68 -4.20 -7.79
C LEU A 128 7.23 -5.55 -7.24
N GLY A 129 8.11 -6.26 -6.51
CA GLY A 129 7.76 -7.53 -5.88
C GLY A 129 6.69 -7.39 -4.79
N HIS A 130 6.76 -6.32 -4.00
CA HIS A 130 5.76 -5.96 -3.00
C HIS A 130 4.42 -5.62 -3.66
N ALA A 131 4.42 -4.76 -4.68
CA ALA A 131 3.20 -4.39 -5.40
C ALA A 131 2.53 -5.58 -6.12
N ALA A 132 3.31 -6.60 -6.51
CA ALA A 132 2.77 -7.82 -7.10
C ALA A 132 2.16 -8.79 -6.06
N TRP A 133 2.45 -8.60 -4.78
CA TRP A 133 1.94 -9.43 -3.68
C TRP A 133 0.63 -8.88 -3.07
N GLY A 134 0.44 -7.56 -3.09
CA GLY A 134 -0.76 -6.88 -2.55
C GLY A 134 -2.00 -7.04 -3.42
#